data_AF-A0A832ANP8-F1
#
_entry.id   AF-A0A832ANP8-F1
#
_cell.length_a   1.000
_cell.length_b   1.000
_cell.length_c   1.000
_cell.angle_alpha   90.00
_cell.angle_beta   90.00
_cell.angle_gamma   90.00
#
_symmetry.space_group_name_H-M   'P 1'
#
loop_
_entity.id
_entity.type
_entity.pdbx_description
1 polymer ?
#
loop_
_entity_poly.entity_id
_entity_poly.type
_entity_poly.pdbx_seq_one_letter_code
_entity_poly.pdbx_strand_id
1 'polypeptide(L)'
;EKKKLLKLEARLAVAEGKGGEAATVLEEIVKLDPLDGEALLLLGQHYARNGEIAQAGFYYERAESLEKYEADAKLRRAQLLVSQSKFSDAIPLLKRVQELKPQDAVARYLDQVERIARTRR
;
A
#
# COMPACT_ATOMS: atom_id res chain seq x y z
N GLU A 1 5.56 -20.91 -15.03
CA GLU A 1 4.96 -21.99 -14.20
C GLU A 1 5.32 -21.90 -12.71
N LYS A 2 6.52 -21.46 -12.30
CA LYS A 2 6.84 -21.20 -10.87
C LYS A 2 6.15 -19.96 -10.26
N LYS A 3 6.22 -18.80 -10.93
CA LYS A 3 5.64 -17.53 -10.43
C LYS A 3 4.14 -17.61 -10.15
N LYS A 4 3.39 -18.34 -11.00
CA LYS A 4 1.94 -18.51 -10.82
C LYS A 4 1.62 -19.32 -9.56
N LEU A 5 2.42 -20.35 -9.26
CA LEU A 5 2.29 -21.14 -8.04
C LEU A 5 2.57 -20.29 -6.81
N LEU A 6 3.69 -19.55 -6.80
CA LEU A 6 4.03 -18.63 -5.71
C LEU A 6 2.91 -17.59 -5.48
N LYS A 7 2.29 -17.06 -6.54
CA LYS A 7 1.15 -16.14 -6.40
C LYS A 7 -0.05 -16.78 -5.73
N LEU A 8 -0.33 -18.05 -6.02
CA LEU A 8 -1.43 -18.78 -5.39
C LEU A 8 -1.12 -19.04 -3.91
N GLU A 9 0.08 -19.51 -3.61
CA GLU A 9 0.57 -19.73 -2.25
C GLU A 9 0.51 -18.46 -1.41
N ALA A 10 1.01 -17.34 -1.94
CA ALA A 10 0.96 -16.05 -1.26
C ALA A 10 -0.48 -15.63 -0.94
N ARG A 11 -1.42 -15.79 -1.89
CA ARG A 11 -2.83 -15.46 -1.68
C ARG A 11 -3.49 -16.34 -0.62
N LEU A 12 -3.18 -17.65 -0.62
CA LEU A 12 -3.66 -18.59 0.40
C LEU A 12 -3.12 -18.21 1.79
N ALA A 13 -1.82 -17.98 1.90
CA ALA A 13 -1.20 -17.58 3.16
C ALA A 13 -1.76 -16.26 3.70
N VAL A 14 -2.03 -15.28 2.83
CA VAL A 14 -2.71 -14.02 3.21
C VAL A 14 -4.13 -14.31 3.72
N ALA A 15 -4.90 -15.16 3.03
CA ALA A 15 -6.27 -15.50 3.41
C ALA A 15 -6.33 -16.29 4.74
N GLU A 16 -5.34 -17.12 5.02
CA GLU A 16 -5.21 -17.90 6.25
C GLU A 16 -4.69 -17.08 7.44
N GLY A 17 -4.38 -15.78 7.23
CA GLY A 17 -3.81 -14.93 8.28
C GLY A 17 -2.34 -15.25 8.62
N LYS A 18 -1.70 -16.13 7.85
CA LYS A 18 -0.29 -16.51 8.00
C LYS A 18 0.61 -15.43 7.39
N GLY A 19 0.60 -14.26 8.02
CA GLY A 19 1.25 -13.06 7.51
C GLY A 19 2.73 -13.25 7.22
N GLY A 20 3.47 -13.96 8.10
CA GLY A 20 4.90 -14.22 7.94
C GLY A 20 5.22 -15.11 6.74
N GLU A 21 4.52 -16.24 6.59
CA GLU A 21 4.68 -17.13 5.43
C GLU A 21 4.35 -16.42 4.12
N ALA A 22 3.28 -15.63 4.11
CA ALA A 22 2.92 -14.81 2.95
C ALA A 22 4.05 -13.86 2.55
N ALA A 23 4.69 -13.19 3.52
CA ALA A 23 5.78 -12.26 3.22
C ALA A 23 6.96 -12.97 2.54
N THR A 24 7.38 -14.14 3.06
CA THR A 24 8.46 -14.93 2.45
C THR A 24 8.16 -15.28 0.99
N VAL A 25 6.95 -15.77 0.70
CA VAL A 25 6.55 -16.11 -0.68
C VAL A 25 6.49 -14.85 -1.56
N LEU A 26 5.98 -13.75 -1.03
CA LEU A 26 5.92 -12.47 -1.76
C LEU A 26 7.31 -11.90 -2.07
N GLU A 27 8.26 -12.03 -1.13
CA GLU A 27 9.66 -11.65 -1.36
C GLU A 27 10.30 -12.49 -2.47
N GLU A 28 10.01 -13.80 -2.54
CA GLU A 28 10.45 -14.63 -3.65
C GLU A 28 9.85 -14.18 -4.99
N ILE A 29 8.57 -13.80 -5.01
CA ILE A 29 7.94 -13.24 -6.21
C ILE A 29 8.66 -11.96 -6.64
N VAL A 30 8.97 -11.05 -5.71
CA VAL A 30 9.66 -9.79 -6.02
C VAL A 30 11.11 -10.02 -6.47
N LYS A 31 11.78 -11.06 -5.96
CA LYS A 31 13.12 -11.46 -6.47
C LYS A 31 13.06 -11.94 -7.92
N LEU A 32 12.01 -12.67 -8.29
CA LEU A 32 11.81 -13.19 -9.64
C LEU A 32 11.26 -12.13 -10.61
N ASP A 33 10.42 -11.23 -10.12
CA ASP A 33 9.85 -10.10 -10.87
C ASP A 33 9.79 -8.85 -9.98
N PRO A 34 10.80 -7.98 -10.08
CA PRO A 34 10.87 -6.74 -9.30
C PRO A 34 9.74 -5.75 -9.58
N LEU A 35 8.94 -5.93 -10.64
CA LEU A 35 7.84 -5.06 -11.02
C LEU A 35 6.47 -5.73 -10.80
N ASP A 36 6.40 -6.81 -10.02
CA ASP A 36 5.13 -7.41 -9.64
C ASP A 36 4.38 -6.52 -8.62
N GLY A 37 3.58 -5.59 -9.14
CA GLY A 37 2.89 -4.59 -8.31
C GLY A 37 1.92 -5.17 -7.29
N GLU A 38 1.34 -6.34 -7.55
CA GLU A 38 0.51 -7.04 -6.56
C GLU A 38 1.37 -7.51 -5.38
N ALA A 39 2.53 -8.12 -5.66
CA ALA A 39 3.43 -8.58 -4.60
C ALA A 39 4.01 -7.40 -3.78
N LEU A 40 4.41 -6.33 -4.46
CA LEU A 40 4.87 -5.09 -3.81
C LEU A 40 3.77 -4.50 -2.90
N LEU A 41 2.54 -4.40 -3.39
CA LEU A 41 1.42 -3.87 -2.60
C LEU A 41 1.11 -4.74 -1.36
N LEU A 42 1.21 -6.07 -1.49
CA LEU A 42 0.96 -7.01 -0.39
C LEU A 42 2.08 -7.01 0.64
N LEU A 43 3.35 -6.89 0.22
CA LEU A 43 4.48 -6.69 1.14
C LEU A 43 4.34 -5.39 1.93
N GLY A 44 4.00 -4.28 1.25
CA GLY A 44 3.75 -3.01 1.95
C GLY A 44 2.68 -3.13 3.03
N GLN A 45 1.61 -3.89 2.77
CA GLN A 45 0.56 -4.16 3.76
C GLN A 45 1.03 -5.04 4.90
N HIS A 46 1.83 -6.07 4.61
CA HIS A 46 2.41 -6.94 5.62
C HIS A 46 3.23 -6.12 6.62
N TYR A 47 4.20 -5.35 6.12
CA TYR A 47 5.06 -4.52 6.96
C TYR A 47 4.27 -3.43 7.71
N ALA A 48 3.26 -2.82 7.08
CA ALA A 48 2.41 -1.84 7.76
C ALA A 48 1.67 -2.45 8.96
N ARG A 49 1.15 -3.69 8.83
CA ARG A 49 0.47 -4.39 9.93
C ARG A 49 1.42 -4.76 11.07
N ASN A 50 2.69 -5.00 10.77
CA ASN A 50 3.72 -5.30 11.79
C ASN A 50 4.34 -4.04 12.42
N GLY A 51 3.92 -2.83 12.00
CA GLY A 51 4.53 -1.58 12.47
C GLY A 51 5.89 -1.26 11.83
N GLU A 52 6.30 -2.01 10.82
CA GLU A 52 7.54 -1.80 10.06
C GLU A 52 7.32 -0.69 9.00
N ILE A 53 7.15 0.55 9.48
CA ILE A 53 6.64 1.64 8.65
C ILE A 53 7.57 2.00 7.49
N ALA A 54 8.90 1.91 7.68
CA ALA A 54 9.87 2.24 6.63
C ALA A 54 9.79 1.24 5.47
N GLN A 55 9.78 -0.06 5.77
CA GLN A 55 9.58 -1.12 4.77
C GLN A 55 8.24 -0.95 4.06
N ALA A 56 7.17 -0.68 4.81
CA ALA A 56 5.84 -0.45 4.23
C ALA A 56 5.84 0.69 3.20
N GLY A 57 6.43 1.83 3.57
CA GLY A 57 6.59 2.98 2.67
C GLY A 57 7.37 2.63 1.40
N PHE A 58 8.51 1.95 1.55
CA PHE A 58 9.34 1.52 0.41
C PHE A 58 8.57 0.65 -0.59
N TYR A 59 7.83 -0.34 -0.12
CA TYR A 59 7.07 -1.22 -1.01
C TYR A 59 5.87 -0.52 -1.66
N TYR A 60 5.21 0.39 -0.95
CA TYR A 60 4.17 1.22 -1.56
C TYR A 60 4.73 2.20 -2.61
N GLU A 61 5.89 2.80 -2.37
CA GLU A 61 6.59 3.66 -3.35
C GLU A 61 6.94 2.91 -4.64
N ARG A 62 7.38 1.66 -4.52
CA ARG A 62 7.62 0.81 -5.70
C ARG A 62 6.34 0.37 -6.40
N ALA A 63 5.28 0.10 -5.64
CA ALA A 63 4.00 -0.26 -6.24
C ALA A 63 3.35 0.94 -6.95
N GLU A 64 3.49 2.16 -6.41
CA GLU A 64 2.88 3.35 -7.03
C GLU A 64 3.55 3.79 -8.33
N SER A 65 4.80 3.37 -8.60
CA SER A 65 5.45 3.62 -9.89
C SER A 65 4.89 2.76 -11.02
N LEU A 66 3.97 1.84 -10.73
CA LEU A 66 3.31 0.98 -11.71
C LEU A 66 1.89 1.50 -11.93
N GLU A 67 1.58 1.97 -13.13
CA GLU A 67 0.31 2.64 -13.48
C GLU A 67 -0.94 1.89 -12.96
N LYS A 68 -0.98 0.56 -13.16
CA LYS A 68 -2.08 -0.30 -12.70
C LYS A 68 -2.31 -0.26 -11.17
N TYR A 69 -1.25 0.00 -10.40
CA TYR A 69 -1.25 -0.03 -8.94
C TYR A 69 -1.09 1.35 -8.30
N GLU A 70 -0.89 2.41 -9.10
CA GLU A 70 -0.63 3.78 -8.63
C GLU A 70 -1.66 4.22 -7.57
N ALA A 71 -2.94 4.19 -7.91
CA ALA A 71 -4.01 4.63 -6.99
C ALA A 71 -4.07 3.80 -5.70
N ASP A 72 -3.96 2.48 -5.79
CA ASP A 72 -4.13 1.59 -4.64
C ASP A 72 -2.92 1.69 -3.70
N ALA A 73 -1.71 1.83 -4.25
CA ALA A 73 -0.49 2.04 -3.49
C ALA A 73 -0.44 3.43 -2.84
N LYS A 74 -0.82 4.49 -3.57
CA LYS A 74 -0.93 5.86 -3.03
C LYS A 74 -1.93 5.94 -1.89
N LEU A 75 -3.08 5.28 -2.00
CA LEU A 75 -4.06 5.24 -0.93
C LEU A 75 -3.49 4.60 0.35
N ARG A 76 -2.82 3.45 0.22
CA ARG A 76 -2.21 2.76 1.38
C ARG A 76 -1.08 3.54 2.00
N ARG A 77 -0.22 4.17 1.18
CA ARG A 77 0.84 5.06 1.65
C ARG A 77 0.28 6.29 2.35
N ALA A 78 -0.80 6.89 1.83
CA ALA A 78 -1.48 7.98 2.49
C ALA A 78 -2.05 7.58 3.85
N GLN A 79 -2.69 6.41 3.96
CA GLN A 79 -3.19 5.88 5.23
C GLN A 79 -2.06 5.66 6.24
N LEU A 80 -0.92 5.15 5.79
CA LEU A 80 0.30 4.99 6.60
C LEU A 80 0.84 6.35 7.10
N LEU A 81 0.84 7.38 6.25
CA LEU A 81 1.25 8.73 6.64
C LEU A 81 0.26 9.37 7.64
N VAL A 82 -1.03 9.15 7.44
CA VAL A 82 -2.07 9.61 8.37
C VAL A 82 -1.92 8.95 9.75
N SER A 83 -1.60 7.64 9.82
CA SER A 83 -1.35 6.97 11.10
C SER A 83 -0.10 7.52 11.81
N GLN A 84 0.85 8.07 11.06
CA GLN A 84 2.00 8.81 11.58
C GLN A 84 1.71 10.30 11.89
N SER A 85 0.46 10.76 11.80
CA SER A 85 0.08 12.18 11.89
C SER A 85 0.75 13.08 10.85
N LYS A 86 1.31 12.53 9.76
CA LYS A 86 1.91 13.28 8.64
C LYS A 86 0.85 13.66 7.61
N PHE A 87 -0.12 14.46 8.03
CA PHE A 87 -1.27 14.79 7.19
C PHE A 87 -0.88 15.60 5.94
N SER A 88 0.10 16.51 6.05
CA SER A 88 0.57 17.32 4.92
C SER A 88 1.14 16.48 3.78
N ASP A 89 1.82 15.38 4.10
CA ASP A 89 2.37 14.45 3.10
C ASP A 89 1.29 13.53 2.53
N ALA A 90 0.26 13.19 3.32
CA ALA A 90 -0.83 12.31 2.90
C ALA A 90 -1.81 12.97 1.91
N ILE A 91 -2.11 14.26 2.09
CA ILE A 91 -3.08 15.01 1.27
C ILE A 91 -2.78 14.94 -0.24
N PRO A 92 -1.57 15.24 -0.74
CA PRO A 92 -1.29 15.18 -2.18
C PRO A 92 -1.47 13.77 -2.75
N LEU A 93 -1.17 12.72 -1.96
CA LEU A 93 -1.41 11.35 -2.38
C LEU A 93 -2.91 11.06 -2.52
N LEU A 94 -3.73 11.47 -1.54
CA LEU A 94 -5.19 11.28 -1.58
C LEU A 94 -5.86 12.05 -2.73
N LYS A 95 -5.37 13.25 -3.04
CA LYS A 95 -5.82 14.02 -4.22
C LYS A 95 -5.53 13.26 -5.50
N ARG A 96 -4.31 12.74 -5.66
CA ARG A 96 -3.94 11.92 -6.81
C ARG A 96 -4.80 10.66 -6.93
N VAL A 97 -5.15 10.02 -5.82
CA VAL A 97 -6.09 8.89 -5.83
C VAL A 97 -7.46 9.30 -6.35
N GLN A 98 -8.00 10.46 -5.94
CA GLN A 98 -9.27 10.97 -6.47
C GLN A 98 -9.22 11.31 -7.96
N GLU A 99 -8.09 11.80 -8.47
CA GLU A 99 -7.92 12.05 -9.91
C GLU A 99 -7.92 10.75 -10.72
N LEU A 100 -7.25 9.70 -10.23
CA LEU A 100 -7.11 8.42 -10.92
C LEU A 100 -8.35 7.54 -10.81
N LYS A 101 -8.93 7.48 -9.61
CA LYS A 101 -10.07 6.63 -9.27
C LYS A 101 -10.98 7.41 -8.30
N PRO A 102 -11.88 8.27 -8.81
CA PRO A 102 -12.85 8.97 -7.97
C PRO A 102 -13.70 7.98 -7.15
N GLN A 103 -13.74 8.18 -5.84
CA GLN A 103 -14.47 7.33 -4.90
C GLN A 103 -14.93 8.15 -3.69
N ASP A 104 -16.22 8.11 -3.34
CA ASP A 104 -16.80 8.89 -2.24
C ASP A 104 -16.16 8.62 -0.88
N ALA A 105 -15.74 7.37 -0.62
CA ALA A 105 -15.05 7.01 0.61
C ALA A 105 -13.70 7.73 0.74
N VAL A 106 -12.94 7.80 -0.34
CA VAL A 106 -11.64 8.48 -0.36
C VAL A 106 -11.81 10.00 -0.36
N ALA A 107 -12.86 10.55 -0.99
CA ALA A 107 -13.19 11.97 -0.91
C ALA A 107 -13.48 12.41 0.53
N ARG A 108 -14.37 11.68 1.24
CA ARG A 108 -14.66 11.95 2.66
C ARG A 108 -13.42 11.79 3.54
N TYR A 109 -12.57 10.81 3.24
CA TYR A 109 -11.32 10.61 3.98
C TYR A 109 -10.35 11.77 3.77
N LEU A 110 -10.20 12.25 2.52
CA LEU A 110 -9.40 13.43 2.19
C LEU A 110 -9.89 14.66 2.95
N ASP A 111 -11.20 14.94 2.96
CA ASP A 111 -11.79 16.06 3.69
C ASP A 111 -11.46 16.02 5.19
N GLN A 112 -11.54 14.83 5.80
CA GLN A 112 -11.20 14.64 7.20
C GLN A 112 -9.72 14.93 7.47
N VAL A 113 -8.83 14.41 6.62
CA VAL A 113 -7.38 14.62 6.72
C VAL A 113 -7.04 16.11 6.56
N GLU A 114 -7.65 16.82 5.61
CA GLU A 114 -7.44 18.25 5.41
C GLU A 114 -7.95 19.11 6.57
N ARG A 115 -9.07 18.72 7.20
CA ARG A 115 -9.56 19.41 8.41
C ARG A 115 -8.58 19.26 9.56
N ILE A 116 -8.09 18.06 9.82
CA ILE A 116 -7.11 17.80 10.89
C ILE A 116 -5.78 18.53 10.63
N ALA A 117 -5.32 18.54 9.38
CA ALA A 117 -4.10 19.25 9.01
C ALA A 117 -4.21 20.77 9.26
N ARG A 118 -5.40 21.35 9.04
CA ARG A 118 -5.66 22.77 9.29
C ARG A 118 -5.75 23.11 10.77
N THR A 119 -6.31 22.24 11.61
CA THR A 119 -6.45 22.49 13.05
C THR A 119 -5.17 22.27 13.85
N ARG A 120 -4.19 21.56 13.30
CA ARG A 120 -2.87 21.32 13.91
C ARG A 120 -1.76 22.28 13.44
N ARG A 121 -2.09 23.23 12.55
CA ARG A 121 -1.21 24.34 12.17
C ARG A 121 -1.35 25.48 13.16
#